data_AF-A0A822ZEF4-F1
#
_entry.id   AF-A0A822ZEF4-F1
#
_cell.length_a   1.000
_cell.length_b   1.000
_cell.length_c   1.000
_cell.angle_alpha   90.00
_cell.angle_beta   90.00
_cell.angle_gamma   90.00
#
_symmetry.space_group_name_H-M   'P 1'
#
loop_
_entity.id
_entity.type
_entity.pdbx_description
1 polymer ?
#
loop_
_entity_poly.entity_id
_entity_poly.type
_entity_poly.pdbx_seq_one_letter_code
_entity_poly.pdbx_strand_id
1 'polypeptide(L)'
;MSIKFKAFFYLGGGSMDQPFRLNGSINDVIIKYKKIKSPVDPITPLCAVAKEYGVWVYIDAAYARSACICPEFRHFINGVEDANSFGFNAHKWFFTTLDCCCLWVKDPSPLVKALSTSPEYLRNKATESKQVIDYKDWQIALSRRFQAMKL
;
A
#
# COMPACT_ATOMS: atom_id res chain seq x y z
N MET A 1 -19.22 26.29 -8.48
CA MET A 1 -17.77 26.50 -8.25
C MET A 1 -17.15 25.12 -8.08
N SER A 2 -16.59 24.57 -9.16
CA SER A 2 -16.28 23.13 -9.29
C SER A 2 -14.85 22.85 -8.82
N ILE A 3 -14.70 22.23 -7.64
CA ILE A 3 -13.39 21.79 -7.14
C ILE A 3 -13.06 20.47 -7.85
N LYS A 4 -12.21 20.52 -8.88
CA LYS A 4 -11.68 19.32 -9.55
C LYS A 4 -10.55 18.73 -8.72
N PHE A 5 -10.85 17.73 -7.88
CA PHE A 5 -9.83 16.86 -7.30
C PHE A 5 -9.32 15.90 -8.37
N LYS A 6 -8.03 15.98 -8.70
CA LYS A 6 -7.38 15.11 -9.69
C LYS A 6 -6.80 13.91 -8.94
N ALA A 7 -7.63 12.91 -8.63
CA ALA A 7 -7.18 11.62 -8.11
C ALA A 7 -6.43 10.86 -9.22
N PHE A 8 -5.17 10.50 -8.97
CA PHE A 8 -4.33 9.76 -9.91
C PHE A 8 -4.54 8.25 -9.74
N PHE A 9 -5.34 7.65 -10.62
CA PHE A 9 -5.36 6.20 -10.85
C PHE A 9 -4.32 5.89 -11.93
N TYR A 10 -3.39 4.95 -11.70
CA TYR A 10 -2.40 4.60 -12.72
C TYR A 10 -2.15 3.10 -12.76
N LEU A 11 -2.65 2.46 -13.82
CA LEU A 11 -2.10 1.24 -14.41
C LEU A 11 -1.27 1.67 -15.63
N GLY A 12 0.06 1.53 -15.54
CA GLY A 12 0.95 1.50 -16.71
C GLY A 12 1.18 2.82 -17.46
N GLY A 13 2.44 3.04 -17.86
CA GLY A 13 2.91 4.23 -18.58
C GLY A 13 2.10 4.57 -19.84
N GLY A 14 1.62 5.80 -19.90
CA GLY A 14 0.86 6.38 -21.01
C GLY A 14 0.60 7.87 -20.78
N SER A 15 0.81 8.67 -21.83
CA SER A 15 0.70 10.12 -21.90
C SER A 15 -0.75 10.64 -21.71
N MET A 16 -0.85 11.95 -21.55
CA MET A 16 -1.73 12.66 -20.62
C MET A 16 -3.13 13.06 -21.15
N ASP A 17 -3.58 12.59 -22.33
CA ASP A 17 -4.66 13.28 -23.06
C ASP A 17 -5.73 12.35 -23.70
N GLN A 18 -6.30 11.40 -22.96
CA GLN A 18 -7.48 10.64 -23.43
C GLN A 18 -8.55 10.49 -22.33
N PRO A 19 -9.84 10.78 -22.62
CA PRO A 19 -10.95 10.51 -21.72
C PRO A 19 -11.29 9.01 -21.78
N PHE A 20 -10.70 8.21 -20.89
CA PHE A 20 -11.00 6.78 -20.84
C PHE A 20 -12.33 6.50 -20.13
N ARG A 21 -13.24 5.87 -20.88
CA ARG A 21 -14.54 5.35 -20.43
C ARG A 21 -14.36 4.32 -19.31
N LEU A 22 -15.12 4.52 -18.23
CA LEU A 22 -15.30 3.59 -17.12
C LEU A 22 -16.02 2.32 -17.62
N ASN A 23 -15.32 1.20 -17.68
CA ASN A 23 -15.94 -0.12 -17.78
C ASN A 23 -15.43 -0.96 -16.60
N GLY A 24 -16.32 -1.19 -15.62
CA GLY A 24 -16.25 -2.34 -14.70
C GLY A 24 -15.28 -2.26 -13.52
N SER A 25 -15.85 -1.94 -12.34
CA SER A 25 -15.55 -2.58 -11.04
C SER A 25 -14.08 -2.72 -10.63
N ILE A 26 -13.47 -1.65 -10.11
CA ILE A 26 -12.53 -1.60 -8.97
C ILE A 26 -12.28 -0.10 -8.70
N ASN A 27 -12.77 0.43 -7.57
CA ASN A 27 -12.49 1.79 -7.17
C ASN A 27 -11.34 1.76 -6.14
N ASP A 28 -10.09 1.99 -6.58
CA ASP A 28 -8.88 2.05 -5.73
C ASP A 28 -8.19 3.42 -5.82
N VAL A 29 -8.15 4.21 -4.74
CA VAL A 29 -7.39 5.47 -4.67
C VAL A 29 -5.98 5.23 -4.13
N ILE A 30 -4.97 5.68 -4.90
CA ILE A 30 -3.57 5.66 -4.49
C ILE A 30 -3.14 7.09 -4.11
N ILE A 31 -2.77 7.29 -2.85
CA ILE A 31 -2.19 8.55 -2.33
C ILE A 31 -0.66 8.44 -2.40
N LYS A 32 0.03 9.39 -3.03
CA LYS A 32 1.49 9.28 -3.31
C LYS A 32 2.32 10.37 -2.65
N TYR A 33 3.34 9.96 -1.90
CA TYR A 33 4.41 10.84 -1.42
C TYR A 33 5.58 10.84 -2.41
N LYS A 34 5.62 11.82 -3.31
CA LYS A 34 6.59 11.87 -4.42
C LYS A 34 7.96 12.43 -4.00
N LYS A 35 9.02 11.99 -4.69
CA LYS A 35 10.44 12.31 -4.44
C LYS A 35 10.81 13.76 -4.82
N ILE A 36 11.36 14.51 -3.86
CA ILE A 36 12.29 15.66 -3.97
C ILE A 36 11.78 17.02 -4.51
N LYS A 37 10.67 17.12 -5.26
CA LYS A 37 9.99 18.41 -5.56
C LYS A 37 8.49 18.17 -5.76
N SER A 38 7.71 18.00 -4.69
CA SER A 38 6.26 17.78 -4.85
C SER A 38 5.50 17.97 -3.53
N PRO A 39 4.29 18.53 -3.56
CA PRO A 39 3.43 18.64 -2.38
C PRO A 39 3.16 17.26 -1.74
N VAL A 40 3.07 17.26 -0.41
CA VAL A 40 2.52 16.15 0.35
C VAL A 40 1.01 16.16 0.18
N ASP A 41 0.45 15.04 -0.26
CA ASP A 41 -1.01 14.90 -0.37
C ASP A 41 -1.63 14.92 1.04
N PRO A 42 -2.68 15.72 1.27
CA PRO A 42 -3.33 15.76 2.58
C PRO A 42 -4.16 14.48 2.78
N ILE A 43 -3.69 13.57 3.63
CA ILE A 43 -4.34 12.26 3.85
C ILE A 43 -5.76 12.41 4.38
N THR A 44 -5.96 13.21 5.44
CA THR A 44 -7.26 13.32 6.12
C THR A 44 -8.43 13.64 5.18
N PRO A 45 -8.38 14.70 4.34
CA PRO A 45 -9.49 14.98 3.41
C PRO A 45 -9.61 13.91 2.31
N LEU A 46 -8.52 13.31 1.85
CA LEU A 46 -8.57 12.25 0.84
C LEU A 46 -9.23 10.98 1.37
N CYS A 47 -8.88 10.57 2.60
CA CYS A 47 -9.51 9.45 3.28
C CYS A 47 -10.99 9.72 3.55
N ALA A 48 -11.37 10.95 3.93
CA ALA A 48 -12.76 11.31 4.16
C ALA A 48 -13.61 11.14 2.88
N VAL A 49 -13.12 11.63 1.75
CA VAL A 49 -13.77 11.45 0.45
C VAL A 49 -13.79 9.97 0.06
N ALA A 50 -12.67 9.25 0.15
CA ALA A 50 -12.64 7.84 -0.21
C ALA A 50 -13.63 6.99 0.60
N LYS A 51 -13.82 7.33 1.88
CA LYS A 51 -14.80 6.68 2.75
C LYS A 51 -16.24 6.93 2.31
N GLU A 52 -16.56 8.12 1.80
CA GLU A 52 -17.89 8.46 1.25
C GLU A 52 -18.24 7.57 0.04
N TYR A 53 -17.24 7.28 -0.81
CA TYR A 53 -17.43 6.48 -2.02
C TYR A 53 -17.08 4.98 -1.84
N GLY A 54 -16.73 4.54 -0.63
CA GLY A 54 -16.36 3.15 -0.34
C GLY A 54 -15.12 2.67 -1.10
N VAL A 55 -14.16 3.57 -1.33
CA VAL A 55 -12.95 3.33 -2.14
C VAL A 55 -11.80 2.88 -1.26
N TRP A 56 -11.03 1.90 -1.72
CA TRP A 56 -9.81 1.48 -1.03
C TRP A 56 -8.75 2.58 -1.11
N VAL A 57 -8.14 2.93 0.03
CA VAL A 57 -7.04 3.90 0.11
C VAL A 57 -5.72 3.21 0.42
N TYR A 58 -4.78 3.33 -0.52
CA TYR A 58 -3.38 2.96 -0.31
C TYR A 58 -2.50 4.20 -0.24
N ILE A 59 -1.69 4.30 0.83
CA ILE A 59 -0.69 5.35 0.99
C ILE A 59 0.69 4.83 0.56
N ASP A 60 1.25 5.41 -0.50
CA ASP A 60 2.61 5.18 -0.95
C ASP A 60 3.55 6.21 -0.31
N ALA A 61 4.21 5.81 0.77
CA ALA A 61 5.21 6.60 1.46
C ALA A 61 6.63 6.03 1.29
N ALA A 62 6.95 5.54 0.10
CA ALA A 62 8.18 4.79 -0.15
C ALA A 62 9.46 5.55 0.27
N TYR A 63 9.51 6.88 0.16
CA TYR A 63 10.69 7.68 0.53
C TYR A 63 10.50 8.48 1.82
N ALA A 64 9.41 9.24 1.92
CA ALA A 64 9.21 10.21 3.00
C ALA A 64 8.98 9.57 4.38
N ARG A 65 8.60 8.28 4.44
CA ARG A 65 8.25 7.63 5.71
C ARG A 65 9.42 7.43 6.65
N SER A 66 10.65 7.23 6.15
CA SER A 66 11.82 7.13 7.01
C SER A 66 11.98 8.37 7.89
N ALA A 67 11.65 9.55 7.36
CA ALA A 67 11.70 10.79 8.12
C ALA A 67 10.62 10.85 9.22
N CYS A 68 9.46 10.21 9.03
CA CYS A 68 8.35 10.23 9.98
C CYS A 68 8.61 9.42 11.27
N ILE A 69 9.77 8.77 11.38
CA ILE A 69 10.25 8.20 12.65
C ILE A 69 10.63 9.32 13.61
N CYS A 70 11.14 10.44 13.09
CA CYS A 70 11.39 11.62 13.88
C CYS A 70 10.07 12.35 14.21
N PRO A 71 9.85 12.78 15.45
CA PRO A 71 8.60 13.40 15.89
C PRO A 71 8.25 14.67 15.10
N GLU A 72 9.25 15.44 14.67
CA GLU A 72 9.08 16.68 13.91
C GLU A 72 8.44 16.45 12.53
N PHE A 73 8.62 15.27 11.92
CA PHE A 73 8.05 14.93 10.62
C PHE A 73 6.80 14.03 10.73
N ARG A 74 6.41 13.64 11.95
CA ARG A 74 5.28 12.73 12.20
C ARG A 74 3.94 13.30 11.71
N HIS A 75 3.81 14.62 11.64
CA HIS A 75 2.61 15.31 11.19
C HIS A 75 2.26 15.03 9.72
N PHE A 76 3.24 14.66 8.89
CA PHE A 76 3.02 14.36 7.47
C PHE A 76 2.17 13.11 7.22
N ILE A 77 1.99 12.28 8.24
CA ILE A 77 1.24 11.02 8.16
C ILE A 77 0.03 11.03 9.11
N ASN A 78 -0.46 12.22 9.50
CA ASN A 78 -1.71 12.36 10.23
C ASN A 78 -2.88 11.93 9.33
N GLY A 79 -3.83 11.14 9.84
CA GLY A 79 -4.91 10.55 9.04
C GLY A 79 -4.57 9.19 8.42
N VAL A 80 -3.36 8.66 8.64
CA VAL A 80 -2.96 7.32 8.15
C VAL A 80 -3.84 6.20 8.72
N GLU A 81 -4.43 6.42 9.88
CA GLU A 81 -5.37 5.53 10.56
C GLU A 81 -6.63 5.21 9.76
N ASP A 82 -7.02 6.12 8.85
CA ASP A 82 -8.18 5.95 7.98
C ASP A 82 -7.84 5.24 6.67
N ALA A 83 -6.56 5.04 6.36
CA ALA A 83 -6.15 4.31 5.16
C ALA A 83 -6.32 2.79 5.33
N ASN A 84 -6.55 2.09 4.22
CA ASN A 84 -6.71 0.65 4.20
C ASN A 84 -5.35 -0.07 4.13
N SER A 85 -4.40 0.49 3.39
CA SER A 85 -3.04 -0.03 3.32
C SER A 85 -2.00 1.09 3.24
N PHE A 86 -0.79 0.76 3.70
CA PHE A 86 0.31 1.71 3.86
C PHE A 86 1.63 1.06 3.46
N GLY A 87 2.36 1.67 2.53
CA GLY A 87 3.61 1.15 1.97
C GLY A 87 4.82 2.03 2.23
N PHE A 88 5.97 1.38 2.47
CA PHE A 88 7.24 2.03 2.79
C PHE A 88 8.42 1.24 2.24
N ASN A 89 9.44 1.92 1.70
CA ASN A 89 10.68 1.26 1.24
C ASN A 89 11.84 1.60 2.18
N ALA A 90 12.15 0.67 3.10
CA ALA A 90 13.28 0.79 4.00
C ALA A 90 14.62 0.94 3.25
N HIS A 91 14.75 0.26 2.09
CA HIS A 91 15.96 0.34 1.29
C HIS A 91 16.25 1.70 0.64
N LYS A 92 15.36 2.69 0.78
CA LYS A 92 15.59 4.03 0.22
C LYS A 92 16.30 4.95 1.21
N TRP A 93 15.68 5.23 2.34
CA TRP A 93 16.18 6.22 3.30
C TRP A 93 16.23 5.70 4.74
N PHE A 94 16.25 4.37 4.89
CA PHE A 94 16.32 3.67 6.18
C PHE A 94 17.56 2.77 6.30
N PHE A 95 18.62 3.09 5.54
CA PHE A 95 19.92 2.41 5.58
C PHE A 95 19.89 0.88 5.38
N THR A 96 18.81 0.32 4.86
CA THR A 96 18.72 -1.10 4.50
C THR A 96 19.23 -1.32 3.07
N THR A 97 19.88 -2.46 2.81
CA THR A 97 20.28 -2.84 1.45
C THR A 97 19.07 -3.19 0.57
N LEU A 98 19.17 -2.98 -0.74
CA LEU A 98 18.14 -3.41 -1.71
C LEU A 98 17.96 -4.94 -1.71
N ASP A 99 16.75 -5.51 -1.79
CA ASP A 99 15.41 -4.91 -1.72
C ASP A 99 14.81 -5.07 -0.32
N CYS A 100 14.13 -4.03 0.20
CA CYS A 100 13.38 -4.11 1.46
C CYS A 100 12.19 -3.14 1.42
N CYS A 101 10.97 -3.68 1.29
CA CYS A 101 9.72 -2.93 1.27
C CYS A 101 8.78 -3.50 2.34
N CYS A 102 8.12 -2.62 3.07
CA CYS A 102 7.17 -2.96 4.11
C CYS A 102 5.78 -2.51 3.66
N LEU A 103 4.80 -3.41 3.81
CA LEU A 103 3.39 -3.16 3.55
C LEU A 103 2.62 -3.46 4.83
N TRP A 104 1.84 -2.50 5.28
CA TRP A 104 0.84 -2.69 6.33
C TRP A 104 -0.54 -2.64 5.71
N VAL A 105 -1.41 -3.54 6.14
CA VAL A 105 -2.81 -3.61 5.70
C VAL A 105 -3.68 -3.69 6.93
N LYS A 106 -4.74 -2.88 6.98
CA LYS A 106 -5.66 -2.79 8.12
C LYS A 106 -6.51 -4.05 8.26
N ASP A 107 -7.02 -4.56 7.15
CA ASP A 107 -7.69 -5.86 7.06
C ASP A 107 -6.95 -6.76 6.05
N PRO A 108 -6.26 -7.83 6.50
CA PRO A 108 -5.55 -8.73 5.60
C PRO A 108 -6.47 -9.70 4.85
N SER A 109 -7.73 -9.84 5.25
CA SER A 109 -8.69 -10.79 4.66
C SER A 109 -8.83 -10.70 3.13
N PRO A 110 -9.04 -9.50 2.53
CA PRO A 110 -9.13 -9.37 1.07
C PRO A 110 -7.81 -9.70 0.36
N LEU A 111 -6.67 -9.34 0.96
CA LEU A 111 -5.35 -9.63 0.40
C LEU A 111 -5.08 -11.14 0.37
N VAL A 112 -5.28 -11.80 1.51
CA VAL A 112 -5.09 -13.25 1.62
C VAL A 112 -6.07 -13.98 0.72
N LYS A 113 -7.35 -13.57 0.67
CA LYS A 113 -8.33 -14.21 -0.22
C LYS A 113 -7.96 -14.09 -1.70
N ALA A 114 -7.38 -12.95 -2.11
CA ALA A 114 -6.98 -12.71 -3.49
C ALA A 114 -5.71 -13.48 -3.90
N LEU A 115 -4.77 -13.67 -2.96
CA LEU A 115 -3.46 -14.27 -3.23
C LEU A 115 -3.33 -15.72 -2.74
N SER A 116 -4.28 -16.21 -1.94
CA SER A 116 -4.17 -17.52 -1.31
C SER A 116 -4.17 -18.63 -2.35
N THR A 117 -3.18 -19.50 -2.25
CA THR A 117 -3.11 -20.73 -3.02
C THR A 117 -2.85 -21.89 -2.06
N SER A 118 -3.69 -22.93 -2.11
CA SER A 118 -3.62 -24.09 -1.21
C SER A 118 -3.41 -25.40 -1.97
N PRO A 119 -2.23 -25.62 -2.57
CA PRO A 119 -1.93 -26.92 -3.16
C PRO A 119 -1.71 -27.96 -2.04
N GLU A 120 -2.07 -29.22 -2.29
CA GLU A 120 -2.07 -30.27 -1.25
C GLU A 120 -0.70 -30.49 -0.61
N TYR A 121 0.38 -30.35 -1.38
CA TYR A 121 1.76 -30.53 -0.89
C TYR A 121 2.26 -29.43 0.06
N LEU A 122 1.53 -28.32 0.19
CA LEU A 122 1.84 -27.25 1.16
C LEU A 122 0.95 -27.31 2.41
N ARG A 123 0.07 -28.30 2.52
CA ARG A 123 -0.79 -28.44 3.70
C ARG A 123 0.05 -28.80 4.92
N ASN A 124 -0.16 -28.04 5.99
CA ASN A 124 0.47 -28.27 7.28
C ASN A 124 -0.56 -28.08 8.39
N LYS A 125 -0.46 -28.89 9.44
CA LYS A 125 -1.32 -28.80 10.64
C LYS A 125 -1.23 -27.43 11.31
N ALA A 126 -0.07 -26.77 11.24
CA ALA A 126 0.14 -25.42 11.80
C ALA A 126 -0.62 -24.31 11.04
N THR A 127 -0.76 -24.47 9.72
CA THR A 127 -1.58 -23.59 8.88
C THR A 127 -3.07 -23.85 9.15
N GLU A 128 -3.46 -25.11 9.24
CA GLU A 128 -4.85 -25.53 9.51
C GLU A 128 -5.33 -25.07 10.89
N SER A 129 -4.46 -25.07 11.89
CA SER A 129 -4.74 -24.56 13.24
C SER A 129 -4.76 -23.04 13.34
N LYS A 130 -4.45 -22.30 12.26
CA LYS A 130 -4.35 -20.83 12.20
C LYS A 130 -3.40 -20.23 13.25
N GLN A 131 -2.45 -21.00 13.74
CA GLN A 131 -1.44 -20.54 14.71
C GLN A 131 -0.30 -19.78 14.03
N VAL A 132 -0.13 -19.95 12.72
CA VAL A 132 0.96 -19.37 11.92
C VAL A 132 0.40 -18.59 10.75
N ILE A 133 1.07 -17.49 10.40
CA ILE A 133 0.79 -16.72 9.19
C ILE A 133 1.71 -17.20 8.09
N ASP A 134 1.12 -17.80 7.05
CA ASP A 134 1.83 -18.18 5.85
C ASP A 134 2.00 -16.98 4.91
N TYR A 135 3.19 -16.40 4.92
CA TYR A 135 3.50 -15.22 4.11
C TYR A 135 3.45 -15.47 2.59
N LYS A 136 3.34 -16.71 2.12
CA LYS A 136 3.09 -16.99 0.69
C LYS A 136 1.77 -16.36 0.22
N ASP A 137 0.77 -16.26 1.09
CA ASP A 137 -0.55 -15.71 0.76
C ASP A 137 -0.58 -14.17 0.87
N TRP A 138 0.58 -13.55 1.11
CA TRP A 138 0.77 -12.11 1.24
C TRP A 138 1.59 -11.51 0.09
N GLN A 139 1.97 -12.32 -0.88
CA GLN A 139 2.81 -11.92 -2.01
C GLN A 139 2.45 -12.76 -3.24
N ILE A 140 2.93 -12.33 -4.41
CA ILE A 140 2.63 -13.00 -5.68
C ILE A 140 3.42 -14.31 -5.82
N ALA A 141 4.67 -14.33 -5.35
CA ALA A 141 5.55 -15.49 -5.47
C ALA A 141 5.36 -16.48 -4.31
N LEU A 142 5.54 -17.77 -4.56
CA LEU A 142 5.49 -18.76 -3.49
C LEU A 142 6.68 -18.65 -2.51
N SER A 143 7.87 -18.41 -3.03
CA SER A 143 9.11 -18.32 -2.25
C SER A 143 9.43 -16.88 -1.83
N ARG A 144 10.14 -16.73 -0.70
CA ARG A 144 10.66 -15.44 -0.26
C ARG A 144 12.05 -15.57 0.36
N ARG A 145 12.86 -14.51 0.20
CA ARG A 145 14.12 -14.33 0.92
C ARG A 145 13.82 -13.90 2.36
N PHE A 146 14.75 -14.15 3.29
CA PHE A 146 14.62 -13.70 4.67
C PHE A 146 14.95 -12.21 4.81
N GLN A 147 14.12 -11.35 4.22
CA GLN A 147 14.33 -9.90 4.17
C GLN A 147 14.23 -9.21 5.54
N ALA A 148 13.54 -9.82 6.50
CA ALA A 148 13.38 -9.26 7.84
C ALA A 148 14.68 -9.30 8.67
N MET A 149 15.66 -10.14 8.30
CA MET A 149 16.92 -10.25 9.04
C MET A 149 17.82 -9.02 8.91
N LYS A 150 17.67 -8.26 7.82
CA LYS A 150 18.47 -7.06 7.54
C LYS A 150 17.77 -5.75 7.90
N LEU A 151 16.52 -5.82 8.35
CA LEU A 151 15.72 -4.69 8.82
C LEU A 151 15.82 -4.63 10.35
#